data_AF-A0AAU8A7M3-F1
#
_entry.id   AF-A0AAU8A7M3-F1
#
_cell.length_a   1.000
_cell.length_b   1.000
_cell.length_c   1.000
_cell.angle_alpha   90.00
_cell.angle_beta   90.00
_cell.angle_gamma   90.00
#
_symmetry.space_group_name_H-M   'P 1'
#
loop_
_entity.id
_entity.type
_entity.pdbx_description
1 polymer ?
#
loop_
_entity_poly.entity_id
_entity_poly.type
_entity_poly.pdbx_seq_one_letter_code
_entity_poly.pdbx_strand_id
1 'polypeptide(L)'
;MNSISKRITLPCDCKCCTFVIEKTVWEEGDIGYNISIQDSRYDHNYNTVWERIKRAVKILFGKPIYYNDVYLDGEETFRNLVKDMGELAKSNPEESKQ
;
A
#
# COMPACT_ATOMS: atom_id res chain seq x y z
N MET A 1 -13.10 17.75 -0.83
CA MET A 1 -11.94 18.07 -1.67
C MET A 1 -11.89 17.02 -2.76
N ASN A 2 -11.95 17.41 -4.03
CA ASN A 2 -11.86 16.44 -5.11
C ASN A 2 -10.38 16.05 -5.31
N SER A 3 -10.15 14.78 -5.62
CA SER A 3 -8.85 14.29 -6.08
C SER A 3 -9.03 13.29 -7.21
N ILE A 4 -7.97 13.14 -7.98
CA ILE A 4 -7.83 12.05 -8.94
C ILE A 4 -6.74 11.12 -8.39
N SER A 5 -7.06 9.84 -8.24
CA SER A 5 -6.09 8.83 -7.82
C SER A 5 -5.87 7.76 -8.88
N LYS A 6 -4.64 7.24 -8.94
CA LYS A 6 -4.24 6.12 -9.78
C LYS A 6 -3.52 5.10 -8.90
N ARG A 7 -3.87 3.81 -9.04
CA ARG A 7 -3.27 2.74 -8.24
C ARG A 7 -2.59 1.66 -9.08
N ILE A 8 -1.55 1.06 -8.52
CA ILE A 8 -0.92 -0.18 -8.95
C ILE A 8 -1.13 -1.20 -7.83
N THR A 9 -1.45 -2.44 -8.19
CA THR A 9 -1.63 -3.53 -7.22
C THR A 9 -0.83 -4.75 -7.63
N LEU A 10 -0.26 -5.45 -6.65
CA LEU A 10 0.48 -6.70 -6.82
C LEU A 10 0.02 -7.69 -5.74
N PRO A 11 -0.84 -8.66 -6.09
CA PRO A 11 -1.25 -9.71 -5.16
C PRO A 11 -0.05 -10.57 -4.75
N CYS A 12 0.05 -10.89 -3.47
CA CYS A 12 1.06 -11.83 -2.97
C CYS A 12 0.79 -13.25 -3.50
N ASP A 13 1.84 -14.07 -3.63
CA ASP A 13 1.74 -15.44 -4.14
C ASP A 13 0.84 -16.33 -3.26
N CYS A 14 0.87 -16.12 -1.93
CA CYS A 14 -0.03 -16.78 -0.96
C CYS A 14 -1.51 -16.37 -1.11
N LYS A 15 -1.81 -15.33 -1.92
CA LYS A 15 -3.13 -14.68 -2.05
C LYS A 15 -3.71 -14.17 -0.73
N CYS A 16 -2.87 -13.97 0.28
CA CYS A 16 -3.26 -13.53 1.61
C CYS A 16 -3.23 -12.00 1.78
N CYS A 17 -2.58 -11.28 0.86
CA CYS A 17 -2.53 -9.82 0.82
C CYS A 17 -2.20 -9.33 -0.59
N THR A 18 -2.31 -8.02 -0.79
CA THR A 18 -2.02 -7.28 -2.01
C THR A 18 -1.17 -6.07 -1.65
N PHE A 19 -0.02 -5.93 -2.31
CA PHE A 19 0.78 -4.72 -2.26
C PHE A 19 0.16 -3.66 -3.16
N VAL A 20 0.04 -2.43 -2.69
CA VAL A 20 -0.68 -1.35 -3.36
C VAL A 20 0.19 -0.10 -3.33
N ILE A 21 0.29 0.58 -4.47
CA ILE A 21 0.83 1.93 -4.56
C ILE A 21 -0.26 2.83 -5.15
N GLU A 22 -0.59 3.92 -4.47
CA GLU A 22 -1.54 4.92 -4.93
C GLU A 22 -0.85 6.28 -5.08
N LYS A 23 -1.11 6.93 -6.21
CA LYS A 23 -0.77 8.34 -6.44
C LYS A 23 -2.06 9.14 -6.40
N THR A 24 -2.11 10.16 -5.56
CA THR A 24 -3.24 11.08 -5.44
C THR A 24 -2.80 12.47 -5.84
N VAL A 25 -3.56 13.11 -6.73
CA VAL A 25 -3.37 14.51 -7.12
C VAL A 25 -4.59 15.30 -6.64
N TRP A 26 -4.35 16.28 -5.77
CA TRP A 26 -5.38 17.19 -5.25
C TRP A 26 -5.54 18.41 -6.18
N GLU A 27 -6.72 19.06 -6.16
CA GLU A 27 -7.00 20.24 -6.99
C GLU A 27 -6.03 21.41 -6.75
N GLU A 28 -5.45 21.50 -5.57
CA GLU A 28 -4.45 22.52 -5.19
C GLU A 28 -3.05 22.23 -5.78
N GLY A 29 -2.91 21.13 -6.54
CA GLY A 29 -1.66 20.71 -7.17
C GLY A 29 -0.81 19.79 -6.30
N ASP A 30 -1.21 19.55 -5.05
CA ASP A 30 -0.50 18.65 -4.14
C ASP A 30 -0.55 17.21 -4.64
N ILE A 31 0.62 16.57 -4.65
CA ILE A 31 0.79 15.18 -5.07
C ILE A 31 1.22 14.36 -3.86
N GLY A 32 0.39 13.38 -3.48
CA GLY A 32 0.69 12.41 -2.43
C GLY A 32 0.89 11.01 -3.00
N TYR A 33 1.78 10.26 -2.35
CA TYR A 33 1.98 8.84 -2.64
C TYR A 33 1.70 8.00 -1.39
N ASN A 34 0.93 6.94 -1.54
CA ASN A 34 0.64 5.99 -0.48
C ASN A 34 1.09 4.59 -0.93
N ILE A 35 1.86 3.90 -0.09
CA ILE A 35 2.31 2.53 -0.33
C ILE A 35 1.74 1.67 0.78
N SER A 36 0.92 0.69 0.46
CA SER A 36 0.21 -0.13 1.44
C SER A 36 0.28 -1.63 1.17
N ILE A 37 0.19 -2.44 2.23
CA ILE A 37 -0.11 -3.87 2.15
C ILE A 37 -1.54 -4.08 2.63
N GLN A 38 -2.43 -4.41 1.71
CA GLN A 38 -3.85 -4.61 1.97
C GLN A 38 -4.15 -6.11 2.07
N ASP A 39 -4.71 -6.59 3.19
CA ASP A 39 -5.14 -8.00 3.33
C ASP A 39 -6.18 -8.32 2.25
N SER A 40 -6.04 -9.46 1.56
CA SER A 40 -6.95 -9.87 0.47
C SER A 40 -8.37 -10.12 0.97
N ARG A 41 -8.55 -10.36 2.27
CA ARG A 41 -9.85 -10.40 2.94
C ARG A 41 -10.53 -9.03 3.05
N TYR A 42 -9.90 -7.94 2.60
CA TYR A 42 -10.56 -6.65 2.52
C TYR A 42 -11.22 -6.37 1.16
N ASP A 43 -10.87 -7.12 0.10
CA ASP A 43 -11.29 -6.80 -1.28
C ASP A 43 -12.44 -7.68 -1.82
N HIS A 44 -12.98 -8.59 -1.00
CA HIS A 44 -14.10 -9.46 -1.38
C HIS A 44 -15.47 -8.93 -0.88
N ASN A 45 -16.03 -7.93 -1.54
CA ASN A 45 -17.48 -7.62 -1.53
C ASN A 45 -18.18 -7.66 -0.14
N TYR A 46 -17.82 -6.75 0.78
CA TYR A 46 -18.24 -6.75 2.19
C TYR A 46 -19.26 -5.65 2.57
N ASN A 47 -20.37 -5.55 1.84
CA ASN A 47 -21.38 -4.48 2.05
C ASN A 47 -22.51 -4.79 3.05
N THR A 48 -22.47 -5.90 3.80
CA THR A 48 -23.53 -6.21 4.79
C THR A 48 -23.18 -5.69 6.19
N VAL A 49 -24.19 -5.11 6.86
CA VAL A 49 -24.10 -4.56 8.24
C VAL A 49 -23.54 -5.58 9.24
N TRP A 50 -23.84 -6.86 9.02
CA TRP A 50 -23.39 -7.97 9.86
C TRP A 50 -21.87 -8.16 9.88
N GLU A 51 -21.21 -8.06 8.72
CA GLU A 51 -19.75 -8.22 8.64
C GLU A 51 -19.02 -6.99 9.21
N ARG A 52 -19.65 -5.81 9.16
CA ARG A 52 -19.16 -4.60 9.88
C ARG A 52 -19.17 -4.81 11.39
N ILE A 53 -20.23 -5.40 11.94
CA ILE A 53 -20.33 -5.72 13.38
C ILE A 53 -19.28 -6.76 13.78
N LYS A 54 -19.15 -7.87 13.02
CA LYS A 54 -18.10 -8.88 13.29
C LYS A 54 -16.69 -8.29 13.29
N ARG A 55 -16.42 -7.31 12.43
CA ARG A 55 -15.13 -6.63 12.38
C ARG A 55 -14.92 -5.72 13.60
N ALA A 56 -15.93 -4.95 14.01
CA ALA A 56 -15.88 -4.16 15.25
C ALA A 56 -15.60 -5.04 16.48
N VAL A 57 -16.20 -6.22 16.53
CA VAL A 57 -15.94 -7.20 17.60
C VAL A 57 -14.51 -7.73 17.53
N LYS A 58 -13.97 -8.04 16.34
CA LYS A 58 -12.57 -8.47 16.19
C LYS A 58 -11.54 -7.41 16.63
N ILE A 59 -11.89 -6.12 16.51
CA ILE A 59 -11.10 -4.99 17.02
C ILE A 59 -11.09 -4.99 18.55
N LEU A 60 -12.25 -5.22 19.17
CA LEU A 60 -12.40 -5.27 20.63
C LEU A 60 -11.69 -6.47 21.27
N PHE A 61 -11.49 -7.57 20.53
CA PHE A 61 -10.79 -8.79 20.99
C PHE A 61 -9.29 -8.84 20.62
N GLY A 62 -8.66 -7.68 20.38
CA GLY A 62 -7.20 -7.56 20.45
C GLY A 62 -6.42 -8.00 19.21
N LYS A 63 -7.05 -8.12 18.03
CA LYS A 63 -6.29 -8.18 16.78
C LYS A 63 -5.90 -6.76 16.35
N PRO A 64 -4.62 -6.39 16.36
CA PRO A 64 -4.22 -5.08 15.89
C PRO A 64 -4.48 -4.97 14.38
N ILE A 65 -5.15 -3.89 13.97
CA ILE A 65 -5.23 -3.47 12.56
C ILE A 65 -4.03 -2.56 12.35
N TYR A 66 -2.98 -3.07 11.71
CA TYR A 66 -1.88 -2.23 11.26
C TYR A 66 -2.10 -1.84 9.79
N TYR A 67 -2.28 -0.54 9.64
CA TYR A 67 -2.01 0.24 8.44
C TYR A 67 -0.53 0.05 8.08
N ASN A 68 -0.20 -0.89 7.19
CA ASN A 68 1.13 -0.95 6.61
C ASN A 68 1.21 0.09 5.48
N ASP A 69 0.76 1.31 5.76
CA ASP A 69 0.61 2.38 4.80
C ASP A 69 1.78 3.34 5.03
N VAL A 70 2.82 3.21 4.21
CA VAL A 70 3.87 4.21 4.13
C VAL A 70 3.32 5.37 3.30
N TYR A 71 2.94 6.44 3.98
CA TYR A 71 2.69 7.73 3.33
C TYR A 71 4.04 8.37 3.00
N LEU A 72 4.26 8.66 1.73
CA LEU A 72 5.43 9.40 1.27
C LEU A 72 4.97 10.79 0.88
N ASP A 73 5.45 11.75 1.66
CA ASP A 73 5.23 13.16 1.37
C ASP A 73 6.20 13.62 0.28
N GLY A 74 5.64 14.25 -0.75
CA GLY A 74 6.39 14.82 -1.85
C GLY A 74 6.83 13.83 -2.94
N GLU A 75 6.94 14.37 -4.16
CA GLU A 75 7.29 13.60 -5.35
C GLU A 75 8.74 13.12 -5.38
N GLU A 76 9.66 13.87 -4.77
CA GLU A 76 11.09 13.55 -4.75
C GLU A 76 11.37 12.23 -4.00
N THR A 77 10.81 12.09 -2.80
CA THR A 77 10.97 10.88 -1.96
C THR A 77 10.51 9.62 -2.70
N PHE A 78 9.35 9.69 -3.34
CA PHE A 78 8.82 8.58 -4.12
C PHE A 78 9.70 8.25 -5.33
N ARG A 79 10.18 9.26 -6.07
CA ARG A 79 11.07 9.07 -7.22
C ARG A 79 12.40 8.42 -6.83
N ASN A 80 12.98 8.82 -5.69
CA ASN A 80 14.19 8.20 -5.17
C ASN A 80 13.95 6.73 -4.79
N LEU A 81 12.86 6.41 -4.09
CA LEU A 81 12.50 5.04 -3.80
C LEU A 81 12.36 4.18 -5.08
N VAL A 82 11.66 4.68 -6.10
CA VAL A 82 11.49 3.96 -7.38
C VAL A 82 12.85 3.74 -8.06
N LYS A 83 13.75 4.73 -8.01
CA LYS A 83 15.10 4.62 -8.56
C LYS A 83 15.89 3.53 -7.82
N ASP A 84 15.91 3.58 -6.49
CA ASP A 84 16.65 2.63 -5.63
C ASP A 84 16.13 1.20 -5.83
N MET A 85 14.80 1.02 -5.95
CA MET A 85 14.21 -0.29 -6.30
C MET A 85 14.69 -0.79 -7.67
N GLY A 86 14.81 0.11 -8.66
CA GLY A 86 15.30 -0.22 -9.98
C GLY A 86 16.79 -0.56 -10.02
N GLU A 87 17.60 0.08 -9.17
CA GLU A 87 19.02 -0.24 -8.99
C GLU A 87 19.17 -1.59 -8.26
N LEU A 88 18.42 -1.80 -7.17
CA LEU A 88 18.39 -3.07 -6.43
C LEU A 88 18.03 -4.25 -7.35
N ALA A 89 17.02 -4.09 -8.21
CA ALA A 89 16.61 -5.13 -9.15
C ALA A 89 17.67 -5.49 -10.20
N LYS A 90 18.60 -4.58 -10.50
CA LYS A 90 19.72 -4.80 -11.43
C LYS A 90 20.98 -5.29 -10.71
N SER A 91 21.07 -5.09 -9.40
CA SER A 91 22.24 -5.45 -8.61
C SER A 91 22.39 -6.97 -8.53
N ASN A 92 23.62 -7.46 -8.65
CA ASN A 92 23.94 -8.86 -8.41
C ASN A 92 24.62 -8.97 -7.02
N PRO A 93 24.02 -9.68 -6.04
CA PRO A 93 24.53 -9.72 -4.67
C PRO A 93 25.94 -10.33 -4.52
N GLU A 94 26.47 -10.99 -5.55
CA GLU A 94 27.78 -11.63 -5.51
C GLU A 94 28.95 -10.68 -5.82
N GLU A 95 28.70 -9.51 -6.42
CA GLU A 95 29.76 -8.54 -6.79
C GLU A 95 30.23 -7.67 -5.61
N SER A 96 29.54 -7.72 -4.46
CA SER A 96 29.84 -6.91 -3.27
C SER A 96 30.79 -7.59 -2.27
N LYS A 97 31.44 -8.70 -2.66
CA LYS A 97 32.39 -9.47 -1.83
C LYS A 97 33.88 -9.29 -2.22
N GLN A 98 34.23 -8.33 -3.09
CA GLN A 98 35.63 -8.01 -3.42
C GLN A 98 36.14 -6.79 -2.68
#